data_AF-A0A6V7PDV2-F1
#
_entry.id   AF-A0A6V7PDV2-F1
#
_cell.length_a   1.000
_cell.length_b   1.000
_cell.length_c   1.000
_cell.angle_alpha   90.00
_cell.angle_beta   90.00
_cell.angle_gamma   90.00
#
_symmetry.space_group_name_H-M   'P 1'
#
loop_
_entity.id
_entity.type
_entity.pdbx_description
1 polymer ?
#
loop_
_entity_poly.entity_id
_entity_poly.type
_entity_poly.pdbx_seq_one_letter_code
_entity_poly.pdbx_strand_id
1 'polypeptide(L)'
;MNQSVCTVLQDDGSVPFSFVISNGYNDFEYFFSNVLPHLTKFQSLLIGYESSSSASSFGISVKYEGSRQNNLYRCLEMKIRIDLLPECVKPRLSDWLRGLKSLSLLSISGGPTVEYLSAEVLQSLSSLRKLIVEECGRLTSFAGGKGALVKLNCLQELEIHDCVDLHSLPADLHELESLVYLRISRCPKLECLPDRIPSSLKILSIINCSQLKDRCRKNDGEDWHKIAHIGMLFIE
;
A
#
# COMPACT_ATOMS: atom_id res chain seq x y z
N MET A 1 -23.24 -5.48 -4.21
CA MET A 1 -22.46 -4.43 -3.50
C MET A 1 -22.62 -3.16 -4.32
N ASN A 2 -23.02 -2.05 -3.71
CA ASN A 2 -23.18 -0.81 -4.44
C ASN A 2 -21.83 -0.10 -4.50
N GLN A 3 -21.34 0.15 -5.71
CA GLN A 3 -20.13 0.93 -5.94
C GLN A 3 -20.54 2.31 -6.41
N SER A 4 -19.96 3.31 -5.78
CA SER A 4 -20.16 4.73 -6.02
C SER A 4 -18.88 5.28 -6.60
N VAL A 5 -18.92 5.74 -7.85
CA VAL A 5 -17.76 6.39 -8.50
C VAL A 5 -17.83 7.88 -8.22
N CYS A 6 -16.79 8.45 -7.64
CA CYS A 6 -16.63 9.89 -7.51
C CYS A 6 -15.49 10.35 -8.41
N THR A 7 -15.83 11.01 -9.51
CA THR A 7 -14.83 11.69 -10.35
C THR A 7 -14.44 13.02 -9.70
N VAL A 8 -13.19 13.42 -9.90
CA VAL A 8 -12.64 14.69 -9.45
C VAL A 8 -12.11 15.42 -10.68
N LEU A 9 -12.87 16.43 -11.10
CA LEU A 9 -12.57 17.30 -12.24
C LEU A 9 -11.66 18.45 -11.76
N GLN A 10 -10.52 18.71 -12.40
CA GLN A 10 -9.57 19.78 -12.05
C GLN A 10 -9.79 21.05 -12.91
N ASP A 11 -9.66 22.24 -12.32
CA ASP A 11 -10.00 23.55 -12.95
C ASP A 11 -9.00 24.00 -14.03
N ASP A 12 -7.82 23.37 -14.08
CA ASP A 12 -6.69 23.74 -14.94
C ASP A 12 -6.68 23.00 -16.29
N GLY A 13 -7.72 22.23 -16.60
CA GLY A 13 -7.81 21.41 -17.82
C GLY A 13 -7.01 20.11 -17.77
N SER A 14 -6.49 19.72 -16.60
CA SER A 14 -5.88 18.40 -16.40
C SER A 14 -6.92 17.26 -16.38
N VAL A 15 -6.46 16.04 -16.66
CA VAL A 15 -7.34 14.87 -16.84
C VAL A 15 -8.11 14.59 -15.54
N PRO A 16 -9.45 14.41 -15.60
CA PRO A 16 -10.25 13.99 -14.46
C PRO A 16 -9.67 12.74 -13.77
N PHE A 17 -9.52 12.77 -12.45
CA PHE A 17 -9.12 11.58 -11.70
C PHE A 17 -10.30 11.02 -10.91
N SER A 18 -10.49 9.71 -10.95
CA SER A 18 -11.69 9.07 -10.39
C SER A 18 -11.37 8.24 -9.15
N PHE A 19 -12.26 8.30 -8.16
CA PHE A 19 -12.27 7.50 -6.95
C PHE A 19 -13.42 6.49 -7.03
N VAL A 20 -13.19 5.27 -6.53
CA VAL A 20 -14.29 4.34 -6.22
C VAL A 20 -14.48 4.20 -4.73
N ILE A 21 -15.68 4.51 -4.30
CA ILE A 21 -16.17 4.22 -2.96
C ILE A 21 -17.05 2.98 -3.10
N SER A 22 -16.61 1.86 -2.53
CA SER A 22 -17.46 0.67 -2.45
C SER A 22 -18.13 0.65 -1.08
N ASN A 23 -19.47 0.64 -1.04
CA ASN A 23 -20.21 0.60 0.21
C ASN A 23 -21.23 -0.55 0.25
N GLY A 24 -21.58 -0.97 1.46
CA GLY A 24 -22.78 -1.78 1.74
C GLY A 24 -24.06 -0.93 1.76
N TYR A 25 -23.95 0.41 1.82
CA TYR A 25 -25.07 1.36 1.86
C TYR A 25 -24.85 2.59 0.96
N ASN A 26 -25.89 3.05 0.27
CA ASN A 26 -25.84 4.23 -0.62
C ASN A 26 -25.93 5.54 0.16
N ASP A 27 -24.83 6.04 0.74
CA ASP A 27 -24.88 7.33 1.46
C ASP A 27 -23.77 8.30 1.01
N PHE A 28 -24.07 9.00 -0.09
CA PHE A 28 -23.17 9.90 -0.80
C PHE A 28 -22.95 11.24 -0.09
N GLU A 29 -23.99 11.81 0.55
CA GLU A 29 -23.88 13.08 1.29
C GLU A 29 -22.83 12.99 2.41
N TYR A 30 -22.66 11.81 2.99
CA TYR A 30 -21.81 11.61 4.16
C TYR A 30 -20.32 11.47 3.82
N PHE A 31 -19.96 10.97 2.62
CA PHE A 31 -18.57 11.03 2.12
C PHE A 31 -18.09 12.48 2.03
N PHE A 32 -18.92 13.36 1.47
CA PHE A 32 -18.67 14.80 1.38
C PHE A 32 -18.54 15.47 2.76
N SER A 33 -19.18 14.94 3.80
CA SER A 33 -19.15 15.52 5.15
C SER A 33 -18.11 14.93 6.10
N ASN A 34 -17.49 13.77 5.82
CA ASN A 34 -16.62 13.09 6.79
C ASN A 34 -15.31 12.53 6.23
N VAL A 35 -15.28 12.15 4.95
CA VAL A 35 -14.05 11.71 4.26
C VAL A 35 -13.45 12.87 3.48
N LEU A 36 -14.30 13.61 2.75
CA LEU A 36 -13.91 14.78 1.99
C LEU A 36 -13.33 15.91 2.85
N PRO A 37 -13.74 16.11 4.12
CA PRO A 37 -13.08 17.08 4.99
C PRO A 37 -11.66 16.69 5.40
N HIS A 38 -11.30 15.40 5.37
CA HIS A 38 -9.90 14.98 5.45
C HIS A 38 -9.17 15.12 4.11
N LEU A 39 -9.91 15.17 3.00
CA LEU A 39 -9.43 15.54 1.67
C LEU A 39 -9.49 17.06 1.40
N THR A 40 -9.89 17.92 2.35
CA THR A 40 -10.20 19.35 2.15
C THR A 40 -9.10 20.20 1.49
N LYS A 41 -7.83 19.75 1.51
CA LYS A 41 -6.79 20.36 0.66
C LYS A 41 -7.06 20.25 -0.86
N PHE A 42 -8.11 19.52 -1.26
CA PHE A 42 -8.54 19.25 -2.63
C PHE A 42 -9.96 19.74 -2.95
N GLN A 43 -10.63 20.48 -2.06
CA GLN A 43 -11.94 21.08 -2.41
C GLN A 43 -11.86 21.96 -3.68
N SER A 44 -10.70 22.57 -3.94
CA SER A 44 -10.42 23.34 -5.16
C SER A 44 -10.16 22.50 -6.41
N LEU A 45 -10.15 21.17 -6.28
CA LEU A 45 -9.85 20.24 -7.36
C LEU A 45 -11.04 19.30 -7.65
N LEU A 46 -12.17 19.44 -6.95
CA LEU A 46 -13.42 18.68 -7.14
C LEU A 46 -14.45 19.50 -7.92
N ILE A 47 -14.53 19.33 -9.25
CA ILE A 47 -15.48 20.12 -10.09
C ILE A 47 -16.65 19.29 -10.65
N GLY A 48 -16.81 18.02 -10.31
CA GLY A 48 -18.03 17.29 -10.72
C GLY A 48 -18.00 15.78 -10.51
N TYR A 49 -19.21 15.20 -10.46
CA TYR A 49 -19.48 13.80 -10.14
C TYR A 49 -20.20 13.12 -11.32
N GLU A 50 -19.76 11.92 -11.71
CA GLU A 50 -20.50 11.04 -12.62
C GLU A 50 -20.52 9.61 -12.09
N SER A 51 -21.73 9.03 -11.95
CA SER A 51 -21.91 7.61 -11.68
C SER A 51 -21.72 6.82 -12.99
N SER A 52 -20.58 6.16 -13.18
CA SER A 52 -20.37 5.23 -14.29
C SER A 52 -20.08 3.81 -13.80
N SER A 53 -20.52 2.81 -14.56
CA SER A 53 -20.33 1.38 -14.26
C SER A 53 -19.07 0.77 -14.87
N SER A 54 -18.25 1.55 -15.58
CA SER A 54 -17.02 1.06 -16.22
C SER A 54 -15.83 1.17 -15.27
N ALA A 55 -15.46 0.05 -14.66
CA ALA A 55 -14.61 0.02 -13.48
C ALA A 55 -13.08 -0.03 -13.73
N SER A 56 -12.56 0.51 -14.84
CA SER A 56 -11.22 0.16 -15.30
C SER A 56 -10.08 1.16 -15.02
N SER A 57 -10.32 2.32 -14.39
CA SER A 57 -9.24 3.30 -14.18
C SER A 57 -9.42 4.21 -12.97
N PHE A 58 -9.50 3.63 -11.76
CA PHE A 58 -9.60 4.42 -10.54
C PHE A 58 -8.23 4.61 -9.89
N GLY A 59 -7.90 5.87 -9.60
CA GLY A 59 -6.67 6.24 -8.90
C GLY A 59 -6.68 5.80 -7.44
N ILE A 60 -7.85 5.78 -6.81
CA ILE A 60 -8.01 5.48 -5.38
C ILE A 60 -9.31 4.68 -5.16
N SER A 61 -9.25 3.65 -4.33
CA SER A 61 -10.40 2.92 -3.80
C SER A 61 -10.36 2.87 -2.29
N VAL A 62 -11.52 3.00 -1.63
CA VAL A 62 -11.58 2.98 -0.16
C VAL A 62 -12.79 2.19 0.33
N LYS A 63 -12.60 1.45 1.42
CA LYS A 63 -13.62 0.71 2.17
C LYS A 63 -13.71 1.23 3.59
N TYR A 64 -14.93 1.49 4.04
CA TYR A 64 -15.24 1.99 5.37
C TYR A 64 -16.19 1.03 6.09
N GLU A 65 -16.16 1.05 7.42
CA GLU A 65 -17.13 0.42 8.30
C GLU A 65 -17.73 1.48 9.22
N GLY A 66 -19.02 1.41 9.53
CA GLY A 66 -19.60 2.26 10.57
C GLY A 66 -21.07 2.02 10.85
N SER A 67 -21.61 2.75 11.84
CA SER A 67 -22.99 2.64 12.30
C SER A 67 -23.70 3.98 12.23
N ARG A 68 -24.90 4.00 11.63
CA ARG A 68 -25.79 5.16 11.57
C ARG A 68 -26.22 5.67 12.94
N GLN A 69 -26.30 4.80 13.94
CA GLN A 69 -26.76 5.18 15.29
C GLN A 69 -25.72 6.02 16.05
N ASN A 70 -24.44 5.82 15.77
CA ASN A 70 -23.35 6.43 16.54
C ASN A 70 -22.52 7.45 15.74
N ASN A 71 -22.86 7.70 14.47
CA ASN A 71 -22.08 8.54 13.55
C ASN A 71 -20.57 8.23 13.56
N LEU A 72 -20.22 6.96 13.80
CA LEU A 72 -18.85 6.51 13.89
C LEU A 72 -18.56 5.62 12.69
N TYR A 73 -17.78 6.16 11.75
CA TYR A 73 -17.32 5.46 10.56
C TYR A 73 -15.79 5.48 10.52
N ARG A 74 -15.19 4.37 10.09
CA ARG A 74 -13.74 4.10 10.11
C ARG A 74 -13.29 3.62 8.75
N CYS A 75 -12.26 4.25 8.19
CA CYS A 75 -11.58 3.75 7.00
C CYS A 75 -10.83 2.48 7.39
N LEU A 76 -11.16 1.35 6.76
CA LEU A 76 -10.52 0.07 7.08
C LEU A 76 -9.51 -0.33 6.02
N GLU A 77 -9.84 -0.10 4.75
CA GLU A 77 -9.02 -0.51 3.62
C GLU A 77 -8.93 0.61 2.60
N MET A 78 -7.75 0.82 2.05
CA MET A 78 -7.50 1.79 1.00
C MET A 78 -6.60 1.16 -0.06
N LYS A 79 -6.90 1.38 -1.33
CA LYS A 79 -6.06 1.01 -2.47
C LYS A 79 -5.75 2.25 -3.28
N ILE A 80 -4.51 2.42 -3.70
CA ILE A 80 -4.03 3.63 -4.37
C ILE A 80 -3.20 3.22 -5.57
N ARG A 81 -3.50 3.78 -6.74
CA ARG A 81 -2.73 3.75 -7.98
C ARG A 81 -2.01 5.08 -8.14
N ILE A 82 -0.77 5.16 -7.65
CA ILE A 82 0.05 6.38 -7.61
C ILE A 82 0.33 6.91 -9.02
N ASP A 83 0.50 6.02 -10.00
CA ASP A 83 0.66 6.37 -11.42
C ASP A 83 -0.54 7.14 -12.00
N LEU A 84 -1.73 6.89 -11.45
CA LEU A 84 -2.97 7.57 -11.84
C LEU A 84 -3.25 8.83 -10.99
N LEU A 85 -2.40 9.15 -10.01
CA LEU A 85 -2.55 10.38 -9.24
C LEU A 85 -1.99 11.58 -10.00
N PRO A 86 -2.70 12.72 -10.02
CA PRO A 86 -2.16 13.98 -10.52
C PRO A 86 -0.82 14.33 -9.83
N GLU A 87 0.11 14.95 -10.56
CA GLU A 87 1.43 15.34 -10.03
C GLU A 87 1.33 16.26 -8.79
N CYS A 88 0.28 17.08 -8.70
CA CYS A 88 0.03 17.93 -7.53
C CYS A 88 -0.42 17.15 -6.28
N VAL A 89 -0.90 15.92 -6.45
CA VAL A 89 -1.38 15.03 -5.37
C VAL A 89 -0.23 14.20 -4.80
N LYS A 90 0.67 13.69 -5.65
CA LYS A 90 1.80 12.83 -5.26
C LYS A 90 2.58 13.33 -4.03
N PRO A 91 3.03 14.61 -3.95
CA PRO A 91 3.79 15.11 -2.79
C PRO A 91 2.94 15.28 -1.52
N ARG A 92 1.61 15.24 -1.63
CA ARG A 92 0.67 15.41 -0.50
C ARG A 92 0.13 14.08 0.02
N LEU A 93 0.56 12.95 -0.54
CA LEU A 93 0.05 11.64 -0.17
C LEU A 93 0.26 11.30 1.33
N SER A 94 1.40 11.68 1.89
CA SER A 94 1.72 11.48 3.31
C SER A 94 0.78 12.24 4.25
N ASP A 95 0.41 13.48 3.89
CA ASP A 95 -0.56 14.28 4.64
C ASP A 95 -1.94 13.60 4.65
N TRP A 96 -2.34 13.01 3.53
CA TRP A 96 -3.64 12.35 3.42
C TRP A 96 -3.70 11.08 4.27
N LEU A 97 -2.68 10.24 4.18
CA LEU A 97 -2.62 8.98 4.92
C LEU A 97 -2.55 9.20 6.45
N ARG A 98 -1.96 10.31 6.91
CA ARG A 98 -1.88 10.68 8.33
C ARG A 98 -3.23 10.81 9.03
N GLY A 99 -4.29 11.18 8.31
CA GLY A 99 -5.64 11.30 8.87
C GLY A 99 -6.32 9.95 9.15
N LEU A 100 -5.84 8.86 8.53
CA LEU A 100 -6.53 7.58 8.48
C LEU A 100 -6.15 6.66 9.63
N LYS A 101 -6.43 7.10 10.87
CA LYS A 101 -6.03 6.40 12.11
C LYS A 101 -6.62 4.99 12.29
N SER A 102 -7.69 4.66 11.56
CA SER A 102 -8.32 3.32 11.60
C SER A 102 -7.89 2.41 10.45
N LEU A 103 -7.05 2.90 9.53
CA LEU A 103 -6.66 2.15 8.35
C LEU A 103 -5.91 0.88 8.75
N SER A 104 -6.47 -0.27 8.35
CA SER A 104 -5.93 -1.58 8.65
C SER A 104 -5.25 -2.23 7.45
N LEU A 105 -5.71 -1.91 6.23
CA LEU A 105 -5.15 -2.40 4.98
C LEU A 105 -4.85 -1.24 4.03
N LEU A 106 -3.64 -1.20 3.49
CA LEU A 106 -3.25 -0.29 2.43
C LEU A 106 -2.66 -1.09 1.28
N SER A 107 -3.22 -0.96 0.08
CA SER A 107 -2.61 -1.43 -1.17
C SER A 107 -2.13 -0.21 -1.96
N ILE A 108 -0.89 -0.26 -2.40
CA ILE A 108 -0.26 0.78 -3.20
C ILE A 108 0.22 0.13 -4.49
N SER A 109 -0.19 0.72 -5.59
CA SER A 109 0.20 0.35 -6.94
C SER A 109 0.80 1.56 -7.63
N GLY A 110 1.88 1.36 -8.39
CA GLY A 110 2.70 2.47 -8.89
C GLY A 110 2.91 2.52 -10.39
N GLY A 111 2.36 1.55 -11.13
CA GLY A 111 2.60 1.41 -12.56
C GLY A 111 4.10 1.48 -12.94
N PRO A 112 4.44 1.79 -14.20
CA PRO A 112 5.82 1.84 -14.67
C PRO A 112 6.59 3.11 -14.27
N THR A 113 6.03 3.99 -13.42
CA THR A 113 6.58 5.34 -13.18
C THR A 113 7.00 5.58 -11.74
N VAL A 114 6.51 4.83 -10.75
CA VAL A 114 6.88 5.04 -9.35
C VAL A 114 8.31 4.59 -9.09
N GLU A 115 9.16 5.56 -8.77
CA GLU A 115 10.59 5.37 -8.48
C GLU A 115 10.87 5.18 -6.99
N TYR A 116 9.98 5.68 -6.11
CA TYR A 116 10.18 5.65 -4.66
C TYR A 116 8.85 5.68 -3.89
N LEU A 117 8.80 4.97 -2.76
CA LEU A 117 7.74 5.11 -1.76
C LEU A 117 8.34 5.67 -0.47
N SER A 118 7.88 6.85 -0.04
CA SER A 118 8.54 7.57 1.05
C SER A 118 8.29 6.99 2.44
N ALA A 119 9.34 7.02 3.26
CA ALA A 119 9.28 6.69 4.68
C ALA A 119 8.21 7.53 5.40
N GLU A 120 8.08 8.80 5.03
CA GLU A 120 7.10 9.74 5.60
C GLU A 120 5.65 9.28 5.39
N VAL A 121 5.36 8.68 4.22
CA VAL A 121 4.05 8.08 3.93
C VAL A 121 3.77 6.93 4.90
N LEU A 122 4.72 6.01 5.04
CA LEU A 122 4.57 4.82 5.86
C LEU A 122 4.51 5.13 7.37
N GLN A 123 5.31 6.09 7.83
CA GLN A 123 5.37 6.45 9.25
C GLN A 123 4.06 7.05 9.80
N SER A 124 3.16 7.49 8.91
CA SER A 124 1.87 8.03 9.29
C SER A 124 0.80 6.97 9.64
N LEU A 125 1.10 5.68 9.40
CA LEU A 125 0.14 4.58 9.39
C LEU A 125 0.29 3.62 10.58
N SER A 126 0.25 4.14 11.82
CA SER A 126 0.53 3.37 13.04
C SER A 126 -0.41 2.18 13.30
N SER A 127 -1.63 2.21 12.76
CA SER A 127 -2.66 1.18 12.97
C SER A 127 -2.69 0.12 11.87
N LEU A 128 -1.84 0.26 10.86
CA LEU A 128 -1.85 -0.60 9.68
C LEU A 128 -1.47 -2.02 10.04
N ARG A 129 -2.26 -2.99 9.58
CA ARG A 129 -2.05 -4.43 9.79
C ARG A 129 -1.57 -5.12 8.52
N LYS A 130 -2.00 -4.63 7.36
CA LYS A 130 -1.64 -5.19 6.06
C LYS A 130 -1.19 -4.09 5.11
N LEU A 131 -0.01 -4.28 4.52
CA LEU A 131 0.52 -3.43 3.46
C LEU A 131 0.78 -4.29 2.23
N ILE A 132 0.21 -3.89 1.10
CA ILE A 132 0.47 -4.48 -0.21
C ILE A 132 1.12 -3.41 -1.08
N VAL A 133 2.23 -3.75 -1.71
CA VAL A 133 2.88 -2.94 -2.74
C VAL A 133 2.88 -3.77 -4.03
N GLU A 134 2.28 -3.26 -5.10
CA GLU A 134 2.11 -4.01 -6.34
C GLU A 134 2.46 -3.16 -7.57
N GLU A 135 2.97 -3.78 -8.64
CA GLU A 135 3.17 -3.12 -9.94
C GLU A 135 4.00 -1.82 -9.92
N CYS A 136 4.91 -1.63 -8.96
CA CYS A 136 5.80 -0.47 -8.92
C CYS A 136 7.06 -0.71 -9.78
N GLY A 137 6.97 -0.42 -11.08
CA GLY A 137 7.92 -0.89 -12.09
C GLY A 137 9.31 -0.25 -12.05
N ARG A 138 9.46 0.96 -11.50
CA ARG A 138 10.76 1.66 -11.32
C ARG A 138 11.22 1.72 -9.87
N LEU A 139 10.53 1.04 -8.96
CA LEU A 139 10.83 1.10 -7.55
C LEU A 139 12.11 0.30 -7.29
N THR A 140 13.25 1.00 -7.19
CA THR A 140 14.56 0.37 -6.98
C THR A 140 14.80 -0.03 -5.54
N SER A 141 14.20 0.70 -4.59
CA SER A 141 14.23 0.43 -3.16
C SER A 141 12.87 0.69 -2.53
N PHE A 142 12.39 -0.24 -1.71
CA PHE A 142 11.22 -0.03 -0.87
C PHE A 142 11.64 0.76 0.37
N ALA A 143 10.85 1.78 0.76
CA ALA A 143 11.03 2.54 2.00
C ALA A 143 12.49 2.98 2.28
N GLY A 144 13.19 3.51 1.27
CA GLY A 144 14.66 3.67 1.23
C GLY A 144 15.30 4.74 2.14
N GLY A 145 14.91 4.81 3.41
CA GLY A 145 15.55 5.61 4.45
C GLY A 145 15.64 4.80 5.74
N LYS A 146 16.72 4.99 6.51
CA LYS A 146 16.88 4.32 7.81
C LYS A 146 15.73 4.74 8.75
N GLY A 147 15.05 3.76 9.32
CA GLY A 147 13.95 3.98 10.25
C GLY A 147 12.60 4.25 9.55
N ALA A 148 12.46 3.87 8.29
CA ALA A 148 11.22 4.05 7.54
C ALA A 148 10.10 3.16 8.07
N LEU A 149 10.45 2.03 8.69
CA LEU A 149 9.50 1.03 9.16
C LEU A 149 9.21 1.09 10.67
N VAL A 150 10.00 1.83 11.46
CA VAL A 150 9.90 1.97 12.95
C VAL A 150 8.48 2.22 13.47
N LYS A 151 7.65 2.92 12.70
CA LYS A 151 6.32 3.36 13.13
C LYS A 151 5.21 2.34 12.81
N LEU A 152 5.51 1.31 12.02
CA LEU A 152 4.56 0.29 11.56
C LEU A 152 4.45 -0.89 12.57
N ASN A 153 4.35 -0.56 13.86
CA ASN A 153 4.39 -1.54 14.96
C ASN A 153 3.24 -2.55 14.96
N CYS A 154 2.13 -2.24 14.28
CA CYS A 154 0.96 -3.12 14.18
C CYS A 154 0.93 -3.93 12.88
N LEU A 155 1.93 -3.78 12.00
CA LEU A 155 1.95 -4.43 10.71
C LEU A 155 2.17 -5.94 10.89
N GLN A 156 1.22 -6.73 10.41
CA GLN A 156 1.18 -8.19 10.52
C GLN A 156 1.46 -8.87 9.19
N GLU A 157 1.08 -8.23 8.09
CA GLU A 157 1.23 -8.76 6.74
C GLU A 157 1.87 -7.71 5.82
N LEU A 158 2.95 -8.10 5.15
CA LEU A 158 3.59 -7.31 4.10
C LEU A 158 3.63 -8.15 2.83
N GLU A 159 3.10 -7.61 1.75
CA GLU A 159 3.16 -8.23 0.44
C GLU A 159 3.76 -7.28 -0.60
N ILE A 160 4.68 -7.78 -1.41
CA ILE A 160 5.33 -7.05 -2.50
C ILE A 160 5.18 -7.88 -3.77
N HIS A 161 4.52 -7.34 -4.80
CA HIS A 161 4.22 -8.04 -6.04
C HIS A 161 4.65 -7.22 -7.25
N ASP A 162 5.19 -7.86 -8.28
CA ASP A 162 5.39 -7.23 -9.60
C ASP A 162 6.24 -5.94 -9.60
N CYS A 163 7.13 -5.78 -8.62
CA CYS A 163 8.11 -4.69 -8.57
C CYS A 163 9.39 -5.13 -9.31
N VAL A 164 9.39 -4.97 -10.64
CA VAL A 164 10.42 -5.58 -11.51
C VAL A 164 11.82 -4.98 -11.35
N ASP A 165 11.91 -3.71 -10.94
CA ASP A 165 13.17 -3.02 -10.69
C ASP A 165 13.61 -3.01 -9.22
N LEU A 166 12.90 -3.70 -8.33
CA LEU A 166 13.23 -3.73 -6.91
C LEU A 166 14.50 -4.55 -6.66
N HIS A 167 15.58 -3.89 -6.22
CA HIS A 167 16.87 -4.52 -5.95
C HIS A 167 17.07 -4.94 -4.49
N SER A 168 16.44 -4.23 -3.55
CA SER A 168 16.64 -4.45 -2.13
C SER A 168 15.39 -4.14 -1.30
N LEU A 169 15.27 -4.87 -0.18
CA LEU A 169 14.34 -4.55 0.90
C LEU A 169 14.99 -3.59 1.91
N PRO A 170 14.21 -2.89 2.74
CA PRO A 170 14.72 -2.01 3.78
C PRO A 170 15.61 -2.77 4.77
N ALA A 171 16.76 -2.21 5.11
CA ALA A 171 17.68 -2.83 6.08
C ALA A 171 17.07 -2.94 7.50
N ASP A 172 16.13 -2.05 7.81
CA ASP A 172 15.35 -1.98 9.04
C ASP A 172 14.09 -2.87 9.00
N LEU A 173 13.96 -3.81 8.04
CA LEU A 173 12.81 -4.73 7.99
C LEU A 173 12.59 -5.46 9.33
N HIS A 174 13.68 -5.81 10.03
CA HIS A 174 13.66 -6.45 11.34
C HIS A 174 12.98 -5.65 12.46
N GLU A 175 12.75 -4.35 12.28
CA GLU A 175 12.04 -3.50 13.25
C GLU A 175 10.52 -3.73 13.24
N LEU A 176 10.00 -4.47 12.24
CA LEU A 176 8.60 -4.85 12.18
C LEU A 176 8.29 -6.00 13.15
N GLU A 177 8.28 -5.73 14.45
CA GLU A 177 8.13 -6.72 15.53
C GLU A 177 6.80 -7.50 15.49
N SER A 178 5.76 -6.98 14.83
CA SER A 178 4.47 -7.66 14.68
C SER A 178 4.32 -8.45 13.37
N LEU A 179 5.30 -8.44 12.48
CA LEU A 179 5.17 -9.01 11.14
C LEU A 179 5.15 -10.54 11.18
N VAL A 180 4.00 -11.15 10.85
CA VAL A 180 3.80 -12.60 10.88
C VAL A 180 3.92 -13.22 9.49
N TYR A 181 3.57 -12.46 8.44
CA TYR A 181 3.52 -12.92 7.07
C TYR A 181 4.24 -11.94 6.13
N LEU A 182 5.19 -12.47 5.35
CA LEU A 182 5.89 -11.75 4.29
C LEU A 182 5.74 -12.52 2.98
N ARG A 183 5.21 -11.84 1.96
CA ARG A 183 5.16 -12.38 0.60
C ARG A 183 5.87 -11.47 -0.37
N ILE A 184 6.71 -12.06 -1.22
CA ILE A 184 7.39 -11.38 -2.31
C ILE A 184 7.15 -12.20 -3.57
N SER A 185 6.55 -11.59 -4.58
CA SER A 185 6.19 -12.29 -5.81
C SER A 185 6.63 -11.48 -7.04
N ARG A 186 7.15 -12.17 -8.06
CA ARG A 186 7.46 -11.56 -9.38
C ARG A 186 8.37 -10.33 -9.28
N CYS A 187 9.38 -10.39 -8.41
CA CYS A 187 10.41 -9.35 -8.23
C CYS A 187 11.78 -9.92 -8.68
N PRO A 188 12.05 -10.03 -9.99
CA PRO A 188 13.22 -10.76 -10.53
C PRO A 188 14.57 -10.13 -10.20
N LYS A 189 14.63 -8.81 -9.98
CA LYS A 189 15.87 -8.09 -9.63
C LYS A 189 16.14 -8.01 -8.13
N LEU A 190 15.26 -8.55 -7.28
CA LEU A 190 15.48 -8.52 -5.85
C LEU A 190 16.57 -9.50 -5.49
N GLU A 191 17.76 -8.97 -5.23
CA GLU A 191 18.98 -9.75 -5.18
C GLU A 191 19.11 -10.52 -3.87
N CYS A 192 18.82 -9.92 -2.72
CA CYS A 192 19.06 -10.56 -1.42
C CYS A 192 18.03 -10.17 -0.35
N LEU A 193 17.96 -10.97 0.71
CA LEU A 193 17.25 -10.61 1.94
C LEU A 193 18.11 -9.67 2.81
N PRO A 194 17.50 -8.76 3.59
CA PRO A 194 18.23 -7.95 4.55
C PRO A 194 18.89 -8.85 5.61
N ASP A 195 19.99 -8.39 6.21
CA ASP A 195 20.79 -9.18 7.16
C ASP A 195 19.99 -9.68 8.36
N ARG A 196 18.93 -8.96 8.71
CA ARG A 196 18.00 -9.32 9.78
C ARG A 196 16.57 -9.31 9.26
N ILE A 197 15.88 -10.40 9.55
CA ILE A 197 14.44 -10.59 9.29
C ILE A 197 13.71 -10.47 10.63
N PRO A 198 12.44 -10.01 10.66
CA PRO A 198 11.65 -9.98 11.89
C PRO A 198 11.60 -11.33 12.60
N SER A 199 11.88 -11.32 13.91
CA SER A 199 11.82 -12.53 14.74
C SER A 199 10.40 -13.08 14.93
N SER A 200 9.38 -12.25 14.67
CA SER A 200 7.97 -12.62 14.71
C SER A 200 7.48 -13.30 13.43
N LEU A 201 8.30 -13.31 12.37
CA LEU A 201 7.90 -13.83 11.06
C LEU A 201 7.69 -15.35 11.12
N LYS A 202 6.49 -15.80 10.78
CA LYS A 202 6.11 -17.22 10.81
C LYS A 202 5.98 -17.82 9.42
N ILE A 203 5.65 -16.98 8.44
CA ILE A 203 5.39 -17.40 7.06
C ILE A 203 6.17 -16.48 6.12
N LEU A 204 7.00 -17.08 5.29
CA LEU A 204 7.68 -16.41 4.19
C LEU A 204 7.33 -17.09 2.87
N SER A 205 6.84 -16.31 1.92
CA SER A 205 6.53 -16.75 0.56
C SER A 205 7.35 -15.94 -0.44
N ILE A 206 8.19 -16.61 -1.22
CA ILE A 206 8.99 -16.05 -2.32
C ILE A 206 8.57 -16.80 -3.58
N ILE A 207 7.96 -16.12 -4.54
CA ILE A 207 7.40 -16.77 -5.74
C ILE A 207 7.84 -16.01 -6.99
N ASN A 208 8.40 -16.71 -7.98
CA ASN A 208 8.86 -16.10 -9.23
C ASN A 208 9.88 -14.96 -9.01
N CYS A 209 10.75 -15.11 -8.01
CA CYS A 209 11.87 -14.19 -7.74
C CYS A 209 13.18 -14.97 -7.91
N SER A 210 13.69 -15.07 -9.14
CA SER A 210 14.78 -15.99 -9.50
C SER A 210 16.03 -15.83 -8.63
N GLN A 211 16.51 -14.60 -8.44
CA GLN A 211 17.72 -14.32 -7.64
C GLN A 211 17.52 -14.71 -6.17
N LEU A 212 16.40 -14.26 -5.58
CA LEU A 212 16.11 -14.53 -4.18
C LEU A 212 15.82 -16.01 -3.91
N LYS A 213 15.15 -16.70 -4.83
CA LYS A 213 14.90 -18.14 -4.77
C LYS A 213 16.21 -18.92 -4.65
N ASP A 214 17.20 -18.61 -5.49
CA ASP A 214 18.49 -19.31 -5.48
C ASP A 214 19.28 -19.03 -4.20
N ARG A 215 19.26 -17.79 -3.70
CA ARG A 215 19.89 -17.43 -2.42
C ARG A 215 19.18 -17.99 -1.21
N CYS A 216 17.88 -18.19 -1.27
CA CYS A 216 17.08 -18.79 -0.20
C CYS A 216 16.94 -20.30 -0.34
N ARG A 217 17.69 -20.94 -1.26
CA ARG A 217 17.67 -22.39 -1.45
C ARG A 217 17.99 -23.09 -0.13
N LYS A 218 17.15 -24.07 0.24
CA LYS A 218 17.30 -24.82 1.49
C LYS A 218 18.70 -25.43 1.61
N ASN A 219 19.35 -25.20 2.75
CA ASN A 219 20.70 -25.66 3.14
C ASN A 219 21.89 -25.10 2.35
N ASP A 220 21.72 -24.75 1.08
CA ASP A 220 22.84 -24.33 0.22
C ASP A 220 22.81 -22.85 -0.18
N GLY A 221 21.68 -22.18 0.05
CA GLY A 221 21.49 -20.78 -0.31
C GLY A 221 22.20 -19.85 0.68
N GLU A 222 22.86 -18.83 0.16
CA GLU A 222 23.59 -17.83 0.96
C GLU A 222 22.71 -17.18 2.04
N ASP A 223 21.43 -16.92 1.74
CA ASP A 223 20.49 -16.28 2.65
C ASP A 223 19.68 -17.30 3.48
N TRP A 224 19.89 -18.61 3.31
CA TRP A 224 19.13 -19.65 4.03
C TRP A 224 19.21 -19.47 5.55
N HIS A 225 20.40 -19.14 6.08
CA HIS A 225 20.61 -18.92 7.52
C HIS A 225 19.74 -17.78 8.09
N LYS A 226 19.33 -16.81 7.25
CA LYS A 226 18.46 -15.69 7.64
C LYS A 226 17.01 -16.12 7.83
N ILE A 227 16.59 -17.22 7.20
CA ILE A 227 15.17 -17.65 7.14
C ILE A 227 14.93 -19.06 7.69
N ALA A 228 15.98 -19.80 8.01
CA ALA A 228 15.89 -21.19 8.49
C ALA A 228 15.07 -21.36 9.77
N HIS A 229 14.92 -20.30 10.56
CA HIS A 229 14.14 -20.29 11.80
C HIS A 229 12.62 -20.12 11.56
N ILE A 230 12.20 -19.74 10.34
CA ILE A 230 10.81 -19.49 10.01
C ILE A 230 10.08 -20.82 9.82
N GLY A 231 8.95 -21.00 10.50
CA GLY A 231 8.23 -22.28 10.54
C GLY A 231 7.62 -22.71 9.20
N MET A 232 7.22 -21.75 8.35
CA MET A 232 6.56 -22.03 7.07
C MET A 232 7.22 -21.24 5.94
N LEU A 233 7.85 -21.95 5.01
CA LEU A 233 8.58 -21.40 3.87
C LEU A 233 7.98 -21.92 2.56
N PHE A 234 7.61 -21.00 1.68
CA PHE A 234 7.17 -21.30 0.30
C PHE A 234 8.09 -20.57 -0.67
N ILE A 235 8.99 -21.30 -1.33
CA ILE A 235 9.98 -20.71 -2.24
C ILE A 235 9.82 -21.38 -3.61
N GLU A 236 9.27 -20.64 -4.59
CA GLU A 236 8.93 -21.08 -5.95
C GLU A 236 9.51 -20.18 -7.03
#